data_AF-A0A535S6B5-F1
#
_entry.id   AF-A0A535S6B5-F1
#
_cell.length_a   1.000
_cell.length_b   1.000
_cell.length_c   1.000
_cell.angle_alpha   90.00
_cell.angle_beta   90.00
_cell.angle_gamma   90.00
#
_symmetry.space_group_name_H-M   'P 1'
#
loop_
_entity.id
_entity.type
_entity.pdbx_description
1 polymer ?
#
loop_
_entity_poly.entity_id
_entity_poly.type
_entity_poly.pdbx_seq_one_letter_code
_entity_poly.pdbx_strand_id
1 'polypeptide(L)'
;MLIRLFMYHGETEEELKTLSGIAVDAMFSLIEPLGQLLTTLPFGPNAPGRMAGASFEIYRTGYLLPHRYAAWMVLYERFLEVTNYCAKLNQHPSAPKQLMEIEQNLRTFVARLEQHIKGLSQDTY
;
A
#
# COMPACT_ATOMS: atom_id res chain seq x y z
N MET A 1 6.08 -5.80 1.75
CA MET A 1 6.83 -5.86 0.48
C MET A 1 8.32 -6.02 0.73
N LEU A 2 9.07 -4.99 1.14
CA LEU A 2 10.54 -5.04 1.27
C LEU A 2 11.06 -6.14 2.22
N ILE A 3 10.43 -6.32 3.39
CA ILE A 3 10.82 -7.40 4.32
C ILE A 3 10.70 -8.79 3.65
N ARG A 4 9.65 -9.02 2.85
CA ARG A 4 9.45 -10.28 2.12
C ARG A 4 10.42 -10.41 0.94
N LEU A 5 10.75 -9.31 0.26
CA LEU A 5 11.77 -9.29 -0.80
C LEU A 5 13.15 -9.70 -0.26
N PHE A 6 13.57 -9.17 0.90
CA PHE A 6 14.87 -9.48 1.49
C PHE A 6 14.93 -10.82 2.24
N MET A 7 13.78 -11.33 2.68
CA MET A 7 13.67 -12.62 3.37
C MET A 7 12.74 -13.57 2.61
N TYR A 8 12.92 -13.65 1.29
CA TYR A 8 12.07 -14.47 0.44
C TYR A 8 12.26 -15.96 0.74
N HIS A 9 11.19 -16.72 0.57
CA HIS A 9 11.16 -18.15 0.82
C HIS A 9 10.18 -18.83 -0.14
N GLY A 10 10.74 -19.36 -1.23
CA GLY A 10 9.97 -20.04 -2.29
C GLY A 10 9.43 -19.12 -3.38
N GLU A 11 9.62 -17.79 -3.30
CA GLU A 11 9.26 -16.87 -4.38
C GLU A 11 10.03 -17.14 -5.67
N THR A 12 9.35 -17.03 -6.81
CA THR A 12 9.96 -17.01 -8.14
C THR A 12 10.60 -15.65 -8.45
N GLU A 13 11.45 -15.58 -9.47
CA GLU A 13 12.04 -14.31 -9.91
C GLU A 13 10.98 -13.28 -10.35
N GLU A 14 9.93 -13.74 -11.03
CA GLU A 14 8.80 -12.90 -11.42
C GLU A 14 8.05 -12.33 -10.21
N GLU A 15 7.82 -13.17 -9.19
CA GLU A 15 7.23 -12.78 -7.92
C GLU A 15 8.07 -11.71 -7.20
N LEU A 16 9.39 -11.90 -7.12
CA LEU A 16 10.31 -10.91 -6.54
C LEU A 16 10.34 -9.59 -7.33
N LYS A 17 10.26 -9.66 -8.66
CA LYS A 17 10.17 -8.48 -9.53
C LYS A 17 8.86 -7.72 -9.30
N THR A 18 7.75 -8.43 -9.11
CA THR A 18 6.48 -7.80 -8.76
C THR A 18 6.55 -7.12 -7.39
N LEU A 19 7.07 -7.79 -6.36
CA LEU A 19 7.19 -7.23 -5.01
C LEU A 19 8.08 -5.98 -4.97
N SER A 20 9.24 -6.03 -5.64
CA SER A 20 10.17 -4.89 -5.72
C SER A 20 9.59 -3.74 -6.54
N GLY A 21 8.97 -4.03 -7.68
CA GLY A 21 8.30 -3.03 -8.52
C GLY A 21 7.20 -2.29 -7.74
N ILE A 22 6.29 -3.02 -7.08
CA ILE A 22 5.24 -2.40 -6.25
C ILE A 22 5.85 -1.56 -5.13
N ALA A 23 6.91 -2.03 -4.47
CA ALA A 23 7.55 -1.28 -3.39
C ALA A 23 8.12 0.06 -3.86
N VAL A 24 8.77 0.09 -5.02
CA VAL A 24 9.33 1.31 -5.61
C VAL A 24 8.22 2.21 -6.12
N ASP A 25 7.27 1.66 -6.89
CA ASP A 25 6.16 2.43 -7.44
C ASP A 25 5.36 3.11 -6.32
N ALA A 26 5.12 2.42 -5.20
CA ALA A 26 4.41 2.97 -4.04
C ALA A 26 5.08 4.19 -3.44
N MET A 27 6.41 4.32 -3.51
CA MET A 27 7.12 5.52 -3.01
C MET A 27 6.68 6.77 -3.77
N PHE A 28 6.58 6.69 -5.10
CA PHE A 28 6.29 7.84 -5.96
C PHE A 28 4.78 8.02 -6.19
N SER A 29 4.01 6.94 -6.24
CA SER A 29 2.61 6.99 -6.63
C SER A 29 1.63 7.03 -5.44
N LEU A 30 2.11 6.72 -4.23
CA LEU A 30 1.33 6.77 -2.99
C LEU A 30 1.97 7.65 -1.92
N ILE A 31 3.21 7.34 -1.50
CA ILE A 31 3.83 7.96 -0.33
C ILE A 31 4.15 9.44 -0.57
N GLU A 32 4.81 9.76 -1.68
CA GLU A 32 5.11 11.15 -2.05
C GLU A 32 3.84 12.02 -2.18
N PRO A 33 2.83 11.67 -2.99
CA PRO A 33 1.64 12.51 -3.13
C PRO A 33 0.82 12.60 -1.84
N LEU A 34 0.77 11.53 -1.03
CA LEU A 34 0.15 11.60 0.30
C LEU A 34 0.91 12.54 1.23
N GLY A 35 2.25 12.47 1.24
CA GLY A 35 3.08 13.36 2.05
C GLY A 35 2.87 14.82 1.69
N GLN A 36 2.91 15.14 0.39
CA GLN A 36 2.63 16.47 -0.13
C GLN A 36 1.22 16.92 0.27
N LEU A 37 0.20 16.09 0.05
CA LEU A 37 -1.18 16.40 0.38
C LEU A 37 -1.37 16.69 1.88
N LEU A 38 -0.87 15.81 2.75
CA LEU A 38 -0.97 15.97 4.20
C LEU A 38 -0.36 17.29 4.68
N THR A 39 0.74 17.73 4.07
CA THR A 39 1.38 19.02 4.41
C THR A 39 0.62 20.26 3.95
N THR A 40 -0.47 20.10 3.21
CA THR A 40 -1.37 21.20 2.86
C THR A 40 -2.57 21.33 3.80
N LEU A 41 -2.79 20.32 4.66
CA LEU A 41 -3.92 20.32 5.58
C LEU A 41 -3.63 21.24 6.77
N PRO A 42 -4.64 21.95 7.30
CA PRO A 42 -4.46 22.76 8.51
C PRO A 42 -4.09 21.86 9.69
N PHE A 43 -3.15 22.32 10.53
CA PHE A 43 -2.74 21.60 11.74
C PHE A 43 -3.93 21.40 12.70
N GLY A 44 -4.81 22.40 12.78
CA GLY A 44 -6.01 22.37 13.59
C GLY A 44 -6.34 23.74 14.21
N PRO A 45 -7.49 23.86 14.88
CA PRO A 45 -7.96 25.13 15.43
C PRO A 45 -7.03 25.71 16.51
N ASN A 46 -6.24 24.88 17.19
CA ASN A 46 -5.32 25.31 18.26
C ASN A 46 -4.03 25.98 17.73
N ALA A 47 -3.77 25.94 16.43
CA ALA A 47 -2.63 26.63 15.81
C ALA A 47 -3.00 27.19 14.42
N PRO A 48 -3.79 28.27 14.35
CA PRO A 48 -4.22 28.87 13.08
C PRO A 48 -3.05 29.28 12.21
N GLY A 49 -3.17 29.06 10.89
CA GLY A 49 -2.12 29.39 9.92
C GLY A 49 -0.94 28.43 9.88
N ARG A 50 -0.89 27.41 10.74
CA ARG A 50 0.09 26.31 10.66
C ARG A 50 -0.49 25.13 9.90
N MET A 51 0.33 24.52 9.06
CA MET A 51 -0.02 23.29 8.35
C MET A 51 0.42 22.05 9.13
N ALA A 52 -0.23 20.92 8.87
CA ALA A 52 0.17 19.62 9.35
C ALA A 52 1.50 19.19 8.72
N GLY A 53 2.19 18.23 9.36
CA GLY A 53 3.33 17.53 8.78
C GLY A 53 2.90 16.25 8.06
N ALA A 54 3.84 15.65 7.31
CA ALA A 54 3.67 14.30 6.77
C ALA A 54 3.91 13.25 7.87
N SER A 55 2.88 12.94 8.64
CA SER A 55 2.95 11.98 9.75
C SER A 55 2.93 10.54 9.21
N PHE A 56 4.11 9.97 8.92
CA PHE A 56 4.26 8.54 8.63
C PHE A 56 4.86 7.81 9.82
N GLU A 57 4.30 6.66 10.15
CA GLU A 57 4.78 5.81 11.25
C GLU A 57 5.29 4.47 10.71
N ILE A 58 6.39 4.00 11.28
CA ILE A 58 6.91 2.65 11.03
C ILE A 58 6.64 1.81 12.27
N TYR A 59 5.68 0.89 12.17
CA TYR A 59 5.42 -0.08 13.22
C TYR A 59 6.42 -1.24 13.11
N ARG A 60 7.14 -1.54 14.20
CA ARG A 60 8.19 -2.59 14.23
C ARG A 60 7.64 -4.02 14.07
N THR A 61 6.34 -4.23 14.25
CA THR A 61 5.69 -5.54 14.17
C THR A 61 5.32 -5.90 12.73
N GLY A 62 6.31 -6.15 11.88
CA GLY A 62 6.09 -6.86 10.63
C GLY A 62 6.12 -8.35 10.89
N TYR A 63 4.96 -9.01 11.04
CA TYR A 63 4.91 -10.47 11.10
C TYR A 63 5.43 -11.05 9.78
N LEU A 64 6.56 -11.74 9.84
CA LEU A 64 7.07 -12.57 8.75
C LEU A 64 6.28 -13.86 8.73
N LEU A 65 5.31 -13.97 7.82
CA LEU A 65 4.71 -15.27 7.53
C LEU A 65 5.67 -16.08 6.67
N PRO A 66 6.18 -17.23 7.13
CA PRO A 66 7.14 -18.02 6.36
C PRO A 66 6.50 -18.61 5.10
N HIS A 67 5.23 -19.01 5.18
CA HIS A 67 4.49 -19.62 4.08
C HIS A 67 4.20 -18.63 2.96
N ARG A 68 4.67 -18.94 1.75
CA ARG A 68 4.54 -18.10 0.54
C ARG A 68 3.11 -17.64 0.30
N TYR A 69 2.16 -18.56 0.14
CA TYR A 69 0.76 -18.20 -0.11
C TYR A 69 0.16 -17.25 0.95
N ALA A 70 0.34 -17.58 2.24
CA ALA A 70 -0.19 -16.76 3.34
C ALA A 70 0.44 -15.36 3.38
N ALA A 71 1.75 -15.24 3.13
CA ALA A 71 2.42 -13.96 3.05
C ALA A 71 1.85 -13.08 1.93
N TRP A 72 1.65 -13.65 0.74
CA TRP A 72 1.06 -12.96 -0.41
C TRP A 72 -0.40 -12.57 -0.16
N MET A 73 -1.20 -13.48 0.41
CA MET A 73 -2.58 -13.21 0.81
C MET A 73 -2.68 -12.03 1.77
N VAL A 74 -1.87 -12.01 2.85
CA VAL A 74 -1.90 -10.89 3.80
C VAL A 74 -1.51 -9.58 3.11
N LEU A 75 -0.51 -9.60 2.23
CA LEU A 75 -0.13 -8.39 1.50
C LEU A 75 -1.26 -7.88 0.61
N TYR A 76 -1.90 -8.76 -0.16
CA TYR A 76 -3.07 -8.42 -0.96
C TYR A 76 -4.22 -7.87 -0.12
N GLU A 77 -4.57 -8.53 0.98
CA GLU A 77 -5.63 -8.09 1.89
C GLU A 77 -5.36 -6.70 2.46
N ARG A 78 -4.11 -6.40 2.87
CA ARG A 78 -3.76 -5.07 3.41
C ARG A 78 -3.85 -3.98 2.36
N PHE A 79 -3.37 -4.23 1.14
CA PHE A 79 -3.54 -3.26 0.04
C PHE A 79 -5.01 -3.09 -0.33
N LEU A 80 -5.80 -4.16 -0.36
CA LEU A 80 -7.23 -4.09 -0.64
C LEU A 80 -7.99 -3.32 0.45
N GLU A 81 -7.66 -3.54 1.72
CA GLU A 81 -8.22 -2.81 2.86
C GLU A 81 -7.98 -1.30 2.73
N VAL A 82 -6.73 -0.88 2.47
CA VAL A 82 -6.38 0.53 2.27
C VAL A 82 -7.04 1.11 1.02
N THR A 83 -7.12 0.33 -0.07
CA THR A 83 -7.84 0.73 -1.30
C THR A 83 -9.30 1.04 -1.01
N ASN A 84 -9.99 0.14 -0.30
CA ASN A 84 -11.39 0.31 0.05
C ASN A 84 -11.61 1.47 1.02
N TYR A 85 -10.65 1.71 1.93
CA TYR A 85 -10.67 2.88 2.80
C TYR A 85 -10.52 4.18 2.00
N CYS A 86 -9.58 4.24 1.06
CA CYS A 86 -9.40 5.39 0.17
C CYS A 86 -10.66 5.66 -0.67
N ALA A 87 -11.29 4.61 -1.20
CA ALA A 87 -12.54 4.72 -1.95
C ALA A 87 -13.69 5.30 -1.11
N LYS A 88 -13.78 4.94 0.17
CA LYS A 88 -14.74 5.54 1.10
C LYS A 88 -14.42 7.02 1.35
N LEU A 89 -13.15 7.37 1.54
CA LEU A 89 -12.74 8.77 1.72
C LEU A 89 -13.06 9.63 0.50
N ASN A 90 -12.88 9.11 -0.72
CA ASN A 90 -13.20 9.81 -1.97
C ASN A 90 -14.69 10.17 -2.12
N GLN A 91 -15.59 9.52 -1.37
CA GLN A 91 -17.01 9.87 -1.34
C GLN A 91 -17.30 11.12 -0.49
N HIS A 92 -16.35 11.56 0.33
CA HIS A 92 -16.52 12.74 1.16
C HIS A 92 -16.48 14.02 0.29
N PRO A 93 -17.42 14.98 0.45
CA PRO A 93 -17.47 16.18 -0.39
C PRO A 93 -16.20 17.04 -0.35
N SER A 94 -15.49 17.00 0.79
CA SER A 94 -14.23 17.74 1.00
C SER A 94 -12.98 16.91 0.67
N ALA A 95 -13.12 15.73 0.07
CA ALA A 95 -11.99 14.90 -0.28
C ALA A 95 -11.10 15.59 -1.33
N PRO A 96 -9.78 15.66 -1.10
CA PRO A 96 -8.84 16.16 -2.09
C PRO A 96 -8.87 15.30 -3.36
N LYS A 97 -8.86 15.94 -4.54
CA LYS A 97 -8.92 15.24 -5.84
C LYS A 97 -7.78 14.23 -6.04
N GLN A 98 -6.62 14.52 -5.46
CA GLN A 98 -5.43 13.66 -5.50
C GLN A 98 -5.68 12.27 -4.90
N LEU A 99 -6.65 12.13 -3.98
CA LEU A 99 -7.01 10.83 -3.41
C LEU A 99 -7.62 9.87 -4.45
N MET A 100 -8.21 10.37 -5.55
CA MET A 100 -8.72 9.51 -6.63
C MET A 100 -7.58 8.83 -7.38
N GLU A 101 -6.49 9.56 -7.64
CA GLU A 101 -5.31 9.02 -8.30
C GLU A 101 -4.59 8.00 -7.41
N ILE A 102 -4.44 8.31 -6.12
CA ILE A 102 -3.89 7.39 -5.12
C ILE A 102 -4.73 6.11 -5.03
N GLU A 103 -6.06 6.21 -5.02
CA GLU A 103 -6.94 5.04 -5.05
C GLU A 103 -6.72 4.19 -6.31
N GLN A 104 -6.61 4.82 -7.48
CA GLN A 104 -6.38 4.10 -8.74
C GLN A 104 -5.03 3.37 -8.75
N ASN A 105 -3.98 3.99 -8.21
CA ASN A 105 -2.66 3.38 -8.06
C ASN A 105 -2.70 2.17 -7.11
N LEU A 106 -3.41 2.29 -5.98
CA LEU A 106 -3.65 1.18 -5.06
C LEU A 106 -4.38 0.01 -5.75
N ARG A 107 -5.41 0.29 -6.56
CA ARG A 107 -6.13 -0.74 -7.35
C ARG A 107 -5.20 -1.47 -8.31
N THR A 108 -4.30 -0.75 -8.98
CA THR A 108 -3.28 -1.36 -9.85
C THR A 108 -2.36 -2.31 -9.07
N PHE A 109 -1.96 -1.95 -7.86
CA PHE A 109 -1.13 -2.82 -7.01
C PHE A 109 -1.89 -4.06 -6.53
N VAL A 110 -3.14 -3.91 -6.11
CA VAL A 110 -4.02 -5.03 -5.74
C VAL A 110 -4.14 -6.02 -6.90
N ALA A 111 -4.41 -5.54 -8.12
CA ALA A 111 -4.53 -6.40 -9.30
C ALA A 111 -3.23 -7.17 -9.62
N ARG A 112 -2.08 -6.51 -9.49
CA ARG A 112 -0.75 -7.16 -9.67
C ARG A 112 -0.50 -8.25 -8.64
N LEU A 113 -0.87 -8.03 -7.37
CA LEU A 113 -0.75 -9.05 -6.32
C LEU A 113 -1.72 -10.22 -6.54
N GLU A 114 -2.95 -9.93 -6.95
CA GLU A 114 -4.00 -10.94 -7.21
C GLU A 114 -3.59 -11.94 -8.31
N GLN A 115 -2.88 -11.47 -9.35
CA GLN A 115 -2.38 -12.32 -10.43
C GLN A 115 -1.50 -13.47 -9.93
N HIS A 116 -0.65 -13.22 -8.93
CA HIS A 116 0.21 -14.24 -8.35
C HIS A 116 -0.53 -15.13 -7.34
N ILE A 117 -1.50 -14.60 -6.59
CA ILE A 117 -2.30 -15.39 -5.64
C ILE A 117 -3.06 -16.53 -6.32
N LYS A 118 -3.68 -16.26 -7.49
CA LYS A 118 -4.44 -17.28 -8.25
C LYS A 118 -3.56 -18.44 -8.72
N GLY A 119 -2.29 -18.18 -9.01
CA GLY A 119 -1.31 -19.22 -9.33
C GLY A 119 -0.92 -20.03 -8.09
N LEU A 120 -0.70 -19.35 -6.96
CA LEU A 120 -0.24 -19.96 -5.72
C LEU A 120 -1.26 -20.93 -5.08
N SER A 121 -2.57 -20.73 -5.29
CA SER A 121 -3.58 -21.65 -4.74
C SER A 121 -3.57 -23.04 -5.40
N GLN A 122 -3.00 -23.17 -6.61
CA GLN A 122 -2.92 -24.45 -7.33
C GLN A 122 -1.74 -25.32 -6.88
N ASP A 123 -0.71 -24.73 -6.24
CA ASP A 123 0.49 -25.45 -5.78
C ASP A 123 0.32 -26.10 -4.39
N THR A 124 -0.85 -25.98 -3.75
CA THR A 124 -1.05 -26.36 -2.34
C THR A 124 -1.74 -27.73 -2.14
N TYR A 125 -1.96 -28.51 -3.22
CA TYR A 125 -2.42 -29.91 -3.13
C TYR A 125 -1.76 -30.82 -4.16
#